data_AF-A0A1H8AKF7-F1
#
_entry.id   AF-A0A1H8AKF7-F1
#
_cell.length_a   1.000
_cell.length_b   1.000
_cell.length_c   1.000
_cell.angle_alpha   90.00
_cell.angle_beta   90.00
_cell.angle_gamma   90.00
#
_symmetry.space_group_name_H-M   'P 1'
#
loop_
_entity.id
_entity.type
_entity.pdbx_description
1 polymer ?
#
loop_
_entity_poly.entity_id
_entity_poly.type
_entity_poly.pdbx_seq_one_letter_code
_entity_poly.pdbx_strand_id
1 'polypeptide(L)'
;MAERFISEALIPVISTCDTSRMAVGEPGLPREFLWRGQTVEIAKVLRTWRETGKCRHGSPEQYVRKHWFEVVTTSRDILKIYFERQPRRGKKEPRWWLFSIREPGEVRNTPA
;
A
#
# COMPACT_ATOMS: atom_id res chain seq x y z
N MET A 1 -5.60 19.86 2.47
CA MET A 1 -6.27 18.97 1.50
C MET A 1 -6.80 17.75 2.20
N ALA A 2 -7.98 17.28 1.80
CA ALA A 2 -8.65 16.18 2.46
C ALA A 2 -8.02 14.85 2.05
N GLU A 3 -7.62 14.06 3.04
CA GLU A 3 -7.36 12.64 2.84
C GLU A 3 -8.70 11.91 2.73
N ARG A 4 -8.87 11.10 1.68
CA ARG A 4 -10.08 10.30 1.46
C ARG A 4 -9.80 8.86 1.86
N PHE A 5 -10.60 8.34 2.77
CA PHE A 5 -10.56 6.94 3.16
C PHE A 5 -11.21 6.06 2.09
N ILE A 6 -10.55 4.95 1.75
CA ILE A 6 -10.94 4.04 0.66
C ILE A 6 -11.14 2.61 1.16
N SER A 7 -10.09 1.97 1.73
CA SER A 7 -10.10 0.57 2.19
C SER A 7 -10.56 -0.46 1.16
N GLU A 8 -10.03 -0.35 -0.07
CA GLU A 8 -10.33 -1.26 -1.17
C GLU A 8 -9.13 -2.13 -1.53
N ALA A 9 -9.39 -3.27 -2.18
CA ALA A 9 -8.35 -4.17 -2.63
C ALA A 9 -7.55 -3.58 -3.81
N LEU A 10 -6.24 -3.80 -3.78
CA LEU A 10 -5.34 -3.55 -4.89
C LEU A 10 -4.89 -4.89 -5.48
N ILE A 11 -4.93 -5.00 -6.80
CA ILE A 11 -4.42 -6.19 -7.49
C ILE A 11 -3.00 -5.88 -7.95
N PRO A 12 -1.97 -6.53 -7.40
CA PRO A 12 -0.59 -6.28 -7.82
C PRO A 12 -0.39 -6.77 -9.26
N VAL A 13 0.25 -5.95 -10.10
CA VAL A 13 0.72 -6.38 -11.42
C VAL A 13 2.03 -7.13 -11.22
N ILE A 14 1.96 -8.47 -11.21
CA ILE A 14 3.08 -9.33 -10.77
C ILE A 14 4.35 -9.14 -11.62
N SER A 15 4.20 -8.79 -12.90
CA SER A 15 5.31 -8.49 -13.82
C SER A 15 6.15 -7.28 -13.42
N THR A 16 5.66 -6.42 -12.52
CA THR A 16 6.40 -5.25 -12.01
C THR A 16 6.79 -5.34 -10.54
N CYS A 17 6.69 -6.54 -9.95
CA CYS A 17 7.27 -6.80 -8.64
C CYS A 17 8.78 -6.59 -8.69
N ASP A 18 9.29 -5.67 -7.87
CA ASP A 18 10.73 -5.44 -7.72
C ASP A 18 11.35 -6.62 -6.95
N THR A 19 11.80 -7.63 -7.70
CA THR A 19 12.37 -8.88 -7.18
C THR A 19 13.68 -8.66 -6.43
N SER A 20 14.38 -7.55 -6.68
CA SER A 20 15.64 -7.21 -6.00
C SER A 20 15.47 -6.97 -4.51
N ARG A 21 14.28 -6.53 -4.06
CA ARG A 21 13.97 -6.30 -2.63
C ARG A 21 13.55 -7.56 -1.87
N MET A 22 13.22 -8.64 -2.57
CA MET A 22 12.85 -9.91 -1.93
C MET A 22 14.02 -10.55 -1.16
N ALA A 23 15.26 -10.27 -1.57
CA ALA A 23 16.47 -10.76 -0.90
C ALA A 23 16.67 -10.20 0.53
N VAL A 24 15.99 -9.09 0.88
CA VAL A 24 16.14 -8.40 2.19
C VAL A 24 14.94 -8.67 3.13
N GLY A 25 13.99 -9.53 2.73
CA GLY A 25 12.83 -9.89 3.55
C GLY A 25 11.69 -8.86 3.58
N GLU A 26 11.78 -7.82 2.76
CA GLU A 26 10.69 -6.91 2.44
C GLU A 26 9.84 -7.49 1.30
N PRO A 27 8.49 -7.39 1.35
CA PRO A 27 7.70 -7.73 0.17
C PRO A 27 8.12 -6.78 -0.95
N GLY A 28 8.59 -7.33 -2.08
CA GLY A 28 8.92 -6.53 -3.26
C GLY A 28 7.68 -5.75 -3.69
N LEU A 29 7.62 -4.46 -3.33
CA LEU A 29 6.49 -3.60 -3.62
C LEU A 29 6.32 -3.56 -5.15
N PRO A 30 5.17 -4.01 -5.68
CA PRO A 30 4.86 -3.86 -7.09
C PRO A 30 4.93 -2.38 -7.48
N ARG A 31 5.54 -2.09 -8.63
CA ARG A 31 5.50 -0.72 -9.17
C ARG A 31 4.12 -0.36 -9.69
N GLU A 32 3.32 -1.35 -10.07
CA GLU A 32 1.98 -1.14 -10.59
C GLU A 32 0.93 -1.98 -9.86
N PHE A 33 -0.25 -1.39 -9.70
CA PHE A 33 -1.44 -2.02 -9.17
C PHE A 33 -2.63 -1.74 -10.08
N LEU A 34 -3.59 -2.66 -10.12
CA LEU A 34 -4.91 -2.40 -10.66
C LEU A 34 -5.88 -2.07 -9.52
N TRP A 35 -6.59 -0.95 -9.68
CA TRP A 35 -7.63 -0.47 -8.76
C TRP A 35 -8.84 0.00 -9.56
N ARG A 36 -10.02 -0.59 -9.32
CA ARG A 36 -11.27 -0.27 -10.06
C ARG A 36 -11.12 -0.29 -11.59
N GLY A 37 -10.28 -1.18 -12.12
CA GLY A 37 -10.01 -1.30 -13.56
C GLY A 37 -9.04 -0.25 -14.11
N GLN A 38 -8.45 0.59 -13.25
CA GLN A 38 -7.44 1.59 -13.61
C GLN A 38 -6.06 1.14 -13.11
N THR A 39 -5.02 1.46 -13.88
CA THR A 39 -3.62 1.24 -13.46
C THR A 39 -3.18 2.36 -12.53
N VAL A 40 -2.62 1.98 -11.39
CA VAL A 40 -2.00 2.86 -10.41
C VAL A 40 -0.51 2.56 -10.40
N GLU A 41 0.29 3.48 -10.93
CA GLU A 41 1.74 3.36 -10.98
C GLU A 41 2.39 4.15 -9.84
N ILE A 42 3.26 3.48 -9.09
CA ILE A 42 4.02 4.04 -7.97
C ILE A 42 5.30 4.67 -8.51
N ALA A 43 5.41 5.98 -8.35
CA ALA A 43 6.61 6.74 -8.70
C ALA A 43 7.68 6.64 -7.62
N LYS A 44 7.29 6.75 -6.34
CA LYS A 44 8.25 6.73 -5.22
C LYS A 44 7.59 6.31 -3.91
N VAL A 45 8.36 5.62 -3.08
CA VAL A 45 7.98 5.35 -1.68
C VAL A 45 8.41 6.52 -0.81
N LEU A 46 7.46 7.11 -0.08
CA LEU A 46 7.70 8.20 0.86
C LEU A 46 8.05 7.67 2.25
N ARG A 47 7.33 6.62 2.70
CA ARG A 47 7.50 6.04 4.03
C ARG A 47 7.12 4.56 4.03
N THR A 48 7.81 3.77 4.86
CA THR A 48 7.41 2.39 5.20
C THR A 48 7.30 2.24 6.72
N TRP A 49 6.33 1.47 7.18
CA TRP A 49 6.23 1.09 8.59
C TRP A 49 5.50 -0.23 8.77
N ARG A 50 5.59 -0.80 9.96
CA ARG A 50 5.01 -2.09 10.32
C ARG A 50 3.99 -1.88 11.41
N GLU A 51 2.83 -2.54 11.28
CA GLU A 51 1.85 -2.62 12.37
C GLU A 51 1.94 -4.01 12.97
N THR A 52 2.33 -4.06 14.25
CA THR A 52 2.35 -5.28 15.05
C THR A 52 1.02 -5.43 15.80
N GLY A 53 0.49 -6.65 15.85
CA GLY A 53 -0.72 -6.95 16.60
C GLY A 53 -0.43 -7.80 17.82
N LYS A 54 -1.15 -7.58 18.93
CA LYS A 54 -1.07 -8.42 20.14
C LYS A 54 -1.51 -9.87 19.83
N CYS A 55 -0.78 -10.86 20.32
CA CYS A 55 -1.23 -12.25 20.34
C CYS A 55 -2.50 -12.39 21.20
N ARG A 56 -3.48 -13.18 20.74
CA ARG A 56 -4.77 -13.36 21.43
C ARG A 56 -4.68 -14.29 22.67
N HIS A 57 -3.49 -14.80 22.98
CA HIS A 57 -3.25 -15.86 23.99
C HIS A 57 -2.06 -15.58 24.94
N GLY A 58 -1.77 -14.32 25.29
CA GLY A 58 -0.84 -14.02 26.40
C GLY A 58 0.65 -14.26 26.16
N SER A 59 1.09 -14.58 24.94
CA SER A 59 2.52 -14.60 24.57
C SER A 59 3.01 -13.17 24.25
N PRO A 60 4.24 -12.76 24.66
CA PRO A 60 4.82 -11.45 24.35
C PRO A 60 5.19 -11.25 22.86
N GLU A 61 4.99 -12.27 22.02
CA GLU A 61 5.31 -12.21 20.58
C GLU A 61 4.45 -11.18 19.84
N GLN A 62 5.12 -10.16 19.29
CA GLN A 62 4.54 -9.15 18.42
C GLN A 62 4.69 -9.57 16.96
N TYR A 63 3.65 -10.18 16.40
CA TYR A 63 3.65 -10.53 14.98
C TYR A 63 3.29 -9.31 14.13
N VAL A 64 4.11 -9.00 13.12
CA VAL A 64 3.78 -7.98 12.13
C VAL A 64 2.60 -8.48 11.29
N ARG A 65 1.45 -7.81 11.42
CA ARG A 65 0.23 -8.16 10.68
C ARG A 65 0.18 -7.46 9.33
N LYS A 66 0.59 -6.19 9.31
CA LYS A 66 0.55 -5.34 8.12
C LYS A 66 1.88 -4.66 7.87
N HIS A 67 2.27 -4.61 6.60
CA HIS A 67 3.35 -3.76 6.13
C HIS A 67 2.73 -2.58 5.40
N TRP A 68 2.94 -1.39 5.93
CA TRP A 68 2.37 -0.16 5.41
C TRP A 68 3.38 0.58 4.55
N PHE A 69 2.86 1.21 3.50
CA PHE A 69 3.61 2.07 2.60
C PHE A 69 2.81 3.36 2.40
N GLU A 70 3.50 4.48 2.48
CA GLU A 70 3.03 5.74 1.93
C GLU A 70 3.83 5.98 0.65
N VAL A 71 3.12 6.14 -0.47
CA VAL A 71 3.70 6.21 -1.81
C VAL A 71 3.14 7.40 -2.55
N VAL A 72 3.89 7.90 -3.52
CA VAL A 72 3.41 8.88 -4.50
C VAL A 72 3.26 8.19 -5.85
N THR A 73 2.15 8.45 -6.52
CA THR A 73 1.88 7.96 -7.88
C THR A 73 2.51 8.85 -8.93
N THR A 74 2.57 8.40 -10.18
CA THR A 74 2.97 9.26 -11.31
C THR A 74 2.01 10.42 -11.55
N SER A 75 0.73 10.26 -11.18
CA SER A 75 -0.28 11.33 -11.11
C SER A 75 -0.10 12.29 -9.92
N ARG A 76 0.93 12.10 -9.10
CA ARG A 76 1.27 12.87 -7.89
C ARG A 76 0.29 12.71 -6.72
N ASP A 77 -0.63 11.75 -6.79
CA ASP A 77 -1.44 11.36 -5.63
C ASP A 77 -0.57 10.69 -4.59
N ILE A 78 -0.90 10.93 -3.32
CA ILE A 78 -0.26 10.27 -2.19
C ILE A 78 -1.20 9.19 -1.68
N LEU A 79 -0.76 7.94 -1.74
CA LEU A 79 -1.53 6.78 -1.32
C LEU A 79 -0.95 6.20 -0.05
N LYS A 80 -1.82 5.83 0.89
CA LYS A 80 -1.46 4.89 1.96
C LYS A 80 -1.97 3.51 1.55
N ILE A 81 -1.05 2.57 1.41
CA ILE A 81 -1.35 1.19 1.06
C ILE A 81 -0.76 0.25 2.12
N TYR A 82 -1.33 -0.96 2.23
CA TYR A 82 -0.74 -1.97 3.10
C TYR A 82 -0.82 -3.37 2.50
N PHE A 83 0.16 -4.18 2.89
CA PHE A 83 0.23 -5.61 2.62
C PHE A 83 -0.10 -6.41 3.89
N GLU A 84 -1.12 -7.26 3.82
CA GLU A 84 -1.47 -8.20 4.88
C GLU A 84 -0.70 -9.52 4.68
N ARG A 85 0.16 -9.89 5.65
CA ARG A 85 1.00 -11.09 5.53
C ARG A 85 0.23 -12.40 5.74
N GLN A 86 -0.83 -12.36 6.55
CA GLN A 86 -1.63 -13.55 6.84
C GLN A 86 -2.90 -13.54 6.00
N PRO A 87 -3.07 -14.47 5.05
CA PRO A 87 -4.35 -14.63 4.37
C PRO A 87 -5.41 -15.07 5.41
N ARG A 88 -6.62 -14.53 5.34
CA ARG A 88 -7.73 -15.09 6.13
C ARG A 88 -8.03 -16.49 5.58
N ARG A 89 -8.18 -17.46 6.48
CA ARG A 89 -8.24 -18.91 6.19
C ARG A 89 -9.03 -19.22 4.90
N GLY A 90 -8.39 -19.97 3.99
CA GLY A 90 -9.07 -20.73 2.94
C GLY A 90 -9.26 -20.06 1.57
N LYS A 91 -8.84 -18.80 1.36
CA LYS A 91 -8.97 -18.12 0.05
C LYS A 91 -7.68 -17.45 -0.41
N LYS A 92 -7.47 -17.39 -1.74
CA LYS A 92 -6.48 -16.51 -2.40
C LYS A 92 -6.98 -15.05 -2.30
N GLU A 93 -7.11 -14.52 -1.09
CA GLU A 93 -7.56 -13.14 -0.90
C GLU A 93 -6.49 -12.12 -1.32
N PRO A 94 -6.91 -10.93 -1.79
CA PRO A 94 -6.00 -9.84 -2.10
C PRO A 94 -5.21 -9.48 -0.84
N ARG A 95 -3.88 -9.52 -0.99
CA ARG A 95 -2.95 -9.21 0.11
C ARG A 95 -2.64 -7.72 0.19
N TRP A 96 -2.98 -6.96 -0.85
CA TRP A 96 -2.70 -5.54 -0.96
C TRP A 96 -4.00 -4.73 -0.88
N TRP A 97 -3.93 -3.62 -0.14
CA TRP A 97 -5.07 -2.78 0.15
C TRP A 97 -4.70 -1.31 0.04
N LEU A 98 -5.59 -0.52 -0.56
CA LEU A 98 -5.55 0.93 -0.56
C LEU A 98 -6.34 1.45 0.63
N PHE A 99 -5.66 2.09 1.57
CA PHE A 99 -6.29 2.63 2.77
C PHE A 99 -6.84 4.03 2.55
N SER A 100 -6.04 4.93 1.97
CA SER A 100 -6.44 6.30 1.69
C SER A 100 -5.71 6.90 0.49
N ILE A 101 -6.35 7.91 -0.10
CA ILE A 101 -5.79 8.75 -1.16
C ILE A 101 -5.78 10.20 -0.68
N ARG A 102 -4.68 10.89 -0.96
CA ARG A 102 -4.58 12.34 -0.88
C ARG A 102 -4.17 12.87 -2.25
N GLU A 103 -5.12 13.50 -2.93
CA GLU A 103 -4.92 14.11 -4.25
C GLU A 103 -3.86 15.23 -4.17
N PRO A 104 -3.04 15.42 -5.22
CA PRO A 104 -2.13 16.55 -5.29
C PRO A 104 -2.97 17.82 -5.25
N GLY A 105 -2.50 18.77 -4.45
CA GLY A 105 -3.18 20.04 -4.37
C GLY A 105 -3.25 20.74 -5.70
N GLU A 106 -4.46 21.00 -6.19
CA GLU A 106 -4.66 21.96 -7.26
C GLU A 106 -4.09 23.29 -6.78
N VAL A 107 -2.91 23.65 -7.29
CA VAL A 107 -2.40 25.00 -7.21
C VAL A 107 -3.31 25.81 -8.12
N ARG A 108 -4.37 26.37 -7.55
CA ARG A 108 -5.15 27.41 -8.22
C ARG A 108 -4.20 28.59 -8.44
N ASN A 109 -3.54 28.60 -9.59
CA ASN A 109 -2.92 29.80 -10.13
C ASN A 109 -4.06 30.78 -10.37
N THR A 110 -4.25 31.72 -9.45
CA THR A 110 -5.05 32.92 -9.70
C THR A 110 -4.23 33.78 -10.67
N PRO A 111 -4.67 34.01 -11.92
CA PRO A 111 -4.06 35.07 -12.72
C PRO A 111 -4.34 36.42 -12.06
N ALA A 112 -3.33 37.29 -12.15
CA ALA A 112 -3.19 38.59 -11.49
C ALA A 112 -4.38 39.54 -11.63
#